data_AF-A0A2I2F0W2-F1
#
_entry.id   AF-A0A2I2F0W2-F1
#
_cell.length_a   1.000
_cell.length_b   1.000
_cell.length_c   1.000
_cell.angle_alpha   90.00
_cell.angle_beta   90.00
_cell.angle_gamma   90.00
#
_symmetry.space_group_name_H-M   'P 1'
#
loop_
_entity.id
_entity.type
_entity.pdbx_description
1 polymer ?
#
loop_
_entity_poly.entity_id
_entity_poly.type
_entity_poly.pdbx_seq_one_letter_code
_entity_poly.pdbx_strand_id
1 'polypeptide(L)'
;MEALAAQHAQGHPSLDLPDEVLVLFNGPHHHYVTPKFYTETKPATGKVVPTWNYSAVQAYGKIRVFCDSKSEKTGSFLQRQVTDLTQQSESRIMGYTGGEAPTPWAVSDSPTSYVDLLKKNIIGIEITIDRLQGKFKMSQEMGPGDREGVIGGFSHLGTETGDGIAQSVKERGEKKDQKAS
;
A
#
# COMPACT_ATOMS: atom_id res chain seq x y z
N MET A 1 -14.65 -22.27 4.19
CA MET A 1 -14.09 -22.82 5.45
C MET A 1 -14.07 -24.35 5.47
N GLU A 2 -15.07 -25.04 4.92
CA GLU A 2 -15.09 -26.53 4.92
C GLU A 2 -13.95 -27.17 4.09
N ALA A 3 -13.57 -26.59 2.94
CA ALA A 3 -12.44 -27.06 2.14
C ALA A 3 -11.07 -26.91 2.86
N LEU A 4 -10.90 -25.81 3.62
CA LEU A 4 -9.71 -25.57 4.45
C LEU A 4 -9.55 -26.66 5.53
N ALA A 5 -10.65 -27.06 6.16
CA ALA A 5 -10.64 -28.10 7.20
C ALA A 5 -10.34 -29.49 6.62
N ALA A 6 -10.84 -29.80 5.42
CA ALA A 6 -10.64 -31.09 4.76
C ALA A 6 -9.20 -31.31 4.27
N GLN A 7 -8.55 -30.27 3.73
CA GLN A 7 -7.17 -30.37 3.25
C GLN A 7 -6.15 -30.33 4.40
N HIS A 8 -6.45 -29.64 5.52
CA HIS A 8 -5.65 -29.70 6.74
C HIS A 8 -5.63 -31.12 7.34
N ALA A 9 -6.74 -31.87 7.23
CA ALA A 9 -6.81 -33.27 7.69
C ALA A 9 -5.93 -34.24 6.87
N GLN A 10 -5.43 -33.82 5.69
CA GLN A 10 -4.57 -34.63 4.81
C GLN A 10 -3.07 -34.35 5.00
N GLY A 11 -2.68 -33.52 5.98
CA GLY A 11 -1.26 -33.28 6.31
C GLY A 11 -0.50 -32.42 5.31
N HIS A 12 -1.20 -31.64 4.48
CA HIS A 12 -0.54 -30.70 3.58
C HIS A 12 0.01 -29.50 4.36
N PRO A 13 1.33 -29.21 4.28
CA PRO A 13 1.98 -28.16 5.07
C PRO A 13 1.58 -26.74 4.66
N SER A 14 0.91 -26.60 3.51
CA SER A 14 0.40 -25.35 2.99
C SER A 14 -0.84 -25.62 2.13
N LEU A 15 -1.75 -24.65 2.07
CA LEU A 15 -3.01 -24.75 1.36
C LEU A 15 -3.08 -23.72 0.24
N ASP A 16 -3.20 -24.18 -1.01
CA ASP A 16 -3.47 -23.29 -2.14
C ASP A 16 -4.99 -23.06 -2.26
N LEU A 17 -5.42 -21.80 -2.27
CA LEU A 17 -6.84 -21.44 -2.44
C LEU A 17 -7.17 -21.31 -3.94
N PRO A 18 -8.35 -21.79 -4.38
CA PRO A 18 -8.70 -21.81 -5.81
C PRO A 18 -8.99 -20.41 -6.37
N ASP A 19 -9.53 -19.51 -5.55
CA ASP A 19 -10.00 -18.20 -5.96
C ASP A 19 -8.86 -17.20 -6.14
N GLU A 20 -8.99 -16.30 -7.13
CA GLU A 20 -8.12 -15.12 -7.23
C GLU A 20 -8.46 -14.14 -6.09
N VAL A 21 -7.43 -13.50 -5.55
CA VAL A 21 -7.59 -12.43 -4.56
C VAL A 21 -7.07 -11.11 -5.10
N LEU A 22 -7.53 -10.03 -4.47
CA LEU A 22 -7.11 -8.66 -4.72
C LEU A 22 -6.51 -8.05 -3.46
N VAL A 23 -5.29 -7.52 -3.57
CA VAL A 23 -4.68 -6.62 -2.60
C VAL A 23 -4.73 -5.20 -3.14
N LEU A 24 -5.38 -4.30 -2.41
CA LEU A 24 -5.48 -2.88 -2.75
C LEU A 24 -4.49 -2.06 -1.94
N PHE A 25 -3.52 -1.43 -2.63
CA PHE A 25 -2.62 -0.45 -2.06
C PHE A 25 -3.11 0.94 -2.41
N ASN A 26 -3.48 1.71 -1.40
CA ASN A 26 -3.87 3.11 -1.58
C ASN A 26 -2.63 4.01 -1.53
N GLY A 27 -2.59 5.01 -2.40
CA GLY A 27 -1.58 6.05 -2.33
C GLY A 27 -1.68 6.83 -1.01
N PRO A 28 -0.55 7.37 -0.51
CA PRO A 28 -0.50 8.00 0.80
C PRO A 28 -1.36 9.26 0.90
N HIS A 29 -1.57 9.95 -0.23
CA HIS A 29 -2.37 11.18 -0.29
C HIS A 29 -3.57 11.00 -1.23
N HIS A 30 -4.75 11.33 -0.71
CA HIS A 30 -6.01 11.42 -1.44
C HIS A 30 -6.86 12.52 -0.82
N HIS A 31 -7.59 13.28 -1.63
CA HIS A 31 -8.41 14.38 -1.12
C HIS A 31 -9.56 14.74 -2.06
N TYR A 32 -10.63 15.26 -1.47
CA TYR A 32 -11.71 15.91 -2.19
C TYR A 32 -11.22 17.19 -2.88
N VAL A 33 -11.55 17.35 -4.15
CA VAL A 33 -11.24 18.53 -4.96
C VAL A 33 -12.50 19.37 -5.08
N THR A 34 -12.46 20.56 -4.49
CA THR A 34 -13.54 21.53 -4.59
C THR A 34 -13.52 22.23 -5.96
N PRO A 35 -14.67 22.49 -6.60
CA PRO A 35 -14.73 23.27 -7.83
C PRO A 35 -14.24 24.71 -7.65
N LYS A 36 -14.07 25.19 -6.41
CA LYS A 36 -13.46 26.50 -6.13
C LYS A 36 -12.01 26.60 -6.61
N PHE A 37 -11.32 25.48 -6.82
CA PHE A 37 -9.95 25.46 -7.32
C PHE A 37 -9.85 25.62 -8.84
N TYR A 38 -10.94 25.49 -9.59
CA TYR A 38 -10.93 25.67 -11.03
C TYR A 38 -11.01 27.16 -11.37
N THR A 39 -9.87 27.76 -11.68
CA THR A 39 -9.69 29.20 -11.88
C THR A 39 -10.00 29.64 -13.31
N GLU A 40 -10.07 28.73 -14.28
CA GLU A 40 -10.40 29.04 -15.68
C GLU A 40 -11.84 28.64 -16.00
N THR A 41 -12.18 27.35 -15.86
CA THR A 41 -13.46 26.84 -16.37
C THR A 41 -14.66 27.35 -15.56
N LYS A 42 -14.50 27.51 -14.24
CA LYS A 42 -15.58 27.96 -13.36
C LYS A 42 -16.02 29.40 -13.65
N PRO A 43 -15.14 30.43 -13.68
CA PRO A 43 -15.59 31.78 -14.03
C PRO A 43 -16.02 31.89 -15.49
N ALA A 44 -15.44 31.11 -16.40
CA ALA A 44 -15.78 31.18 -17.83
C ALA A 44 -17.16 30.58 -18.16
N THR A 45 -17.51 29.44 -17.56
CA THR A 45 -18.72 28.68 -17.96
C THR A 45 -19.60 28.23 -16.80
N GLY A 46 -19.05 28.17 -15.58
CA GLY A 46 -19.71 27.57 -14.42
C GLY A 46 -19.90 26.05 -14.49
N LYS A 47 -19.51 25.40 -15.60
CA LYS A 47 -19.73 23.95 -15.83
C LYS A 47 -18.66 23.11 -15.16
N VAL A 48 -18.62 23.15 -13.84
CA VAL A 48 -17.67 22.43 -13.00
C VAL A 48 -18.37 21.59 -11.94
N VAL A 49 -17.77 20.44 -11.60
CA VAL A 49 -18.31 19.51 -10.59
C VAL A 49 -17.19 19.10 -9.64
N PRO A 50 -17.52 18.77 -8.37
CA PRO A 50 -16.52 18.26 -7.44
C PRO A 50 -16.05 16.86 -7.82
N THR A 51 -14.87 16.48 -7.34
CA THR A 51 -14.31 15.14 -7.57
C THR A 51 -13.36 14.76 -6.43
N TRP A 52 -12.81 13.54 -6.48
CA TRP A 52 -11.69 13.13 -5.64
C TRP A 52 -10.42 12.94 -6.47
N ASN A 53 -9.30 13.36 -5.89
CA ASN A 53 -7.98 12.98 -6.34
C ASN A 53 -7.43 11.86 -5.47
N TYR A 54 -6.94 10.79 -6.10
CA TYR A 54 -6.40 9.60 -5.44
C TYR A 54 -5.48 8.83 -6.38
N SER A 55 -4.66 7.97 -5.79
CA SER A 55 -3.92 6.94 -6.51
C SER A 55 -4.09 5.59 -5.82
N ALA A 56 -4.06 4.51 -6.60
CA ALA A 56 -4.18 3.15 -6.08
C ALA A 56 -3.50 2.14 -7.00
N VAL A 57 -3.01 1.05 -6.40
CA VAL A 57 -2.55 -0.16 -7.11
C VAL A 57 -3.38 -1.34 -6.65
N GLN A 58 -3.88 -2.10 -7.61
CA GLN A 58 -4.58 -3.35 -7.41
C GLN A 58 -3.67 -4.49 -7.85
N ALA A 59 -3.29 -5.35 -6.91
CA ALA A 59 -2.51 -6.56 -7.16
C ALA A 59 -3.41 -7.78 -7.07
N TYR A 60 -3.50 -8.52 -8.18
CA TYR A 60 -4.32 -9.71 -8.32
C TYR A 60 -3.42 -10.94 -8.34
N GLY A 61 -3.85 -12.02 -7.68
CA GLY A 61 -3.04 -13.22 -7.58
C GLY A 61 -3.70 -14.40 -6.88
N LYS A 62 -2.91 -15.45 -6.65
CA LYS A 62 -3.33 -16.67 -5.96
C LYS A 62 -2.73 -16.76 -4.57
N ILE A 63 -3.55 -17.23 -3.62
CA ILE A 63 -3.14 -17.39 -2.21
C ILE A 63 -2.63 -18.79 -1.94
N ARG A 64 -1.51 -18.84 -1.23
CA ARG A 64 -1.07 -19.99 -0.44
C ARG A 64 -1.10 -19.65 1.04
N VAL A 65 -1.73 -20.51 1.84
CA VAL A 65 -1.85 -20.36 3.30
C VAL A 65 -0.92 -21.34 4.00
N PHE A 66 -0.15 -20.86 4.98
CA PHE A 66 0.70 -21.64 5.87
C PHE A 66 0.10 -21.63 7.26
N CYS A 67 -0.61 -22.69 7.65
CA CYS A 67 -1.37 -22.75 8.90
C CYS A 67 -1.03 -23.93 9.81
N ASP A 68 -0.30 -24.93 9.32
CA ASP A 68 0.13 -26.04 10.17
C ASP A 68 1.32 -25.60 11.04
N SER A 69 1.06 -25.38 12.32
CA SER A 69 2.06 -24.93 13.30
C SER A 69 3.11 -26.00 13.66
N LYS A 70 2.88 -27.26 13.28
CA LYS A 70 3.83 -28.36 13.47
C LYS A 70 4.74 -28.55 12.24
N SER A 71 4.39 -27.95 11.11
CA SER A 71 5.16 -28.03 9.87
C SER A 71 6.41 -27.15 9.93
N GLU A 72 7.57 -27.75 9.66
CA GLU A 72 8.85 -27.04 9.53
C GLU A 72 8.82 -26.00 8.39
N LYS A 73 8.08 -26.28 7.31
CA LYS A 73 7.90 -25.36 6.19
C LYS A 73 7.15 -24.10 6.63
N THR A 74 6.08 -24.26 7.42
CA THR A 74 5.35 -23.13 8.03
C THR A 74 6.25 -22.37 8.99
N GLY A 75 6.97 -23.07 9.86
CA GLY A 75 7.88 -22.46 10.84
C GLY A 75 8.97 -21.61 10.18
N SER A 76 9.60 -22.14 9.13
CA SER A 76 10.65 -21.45 8.36
C SER A 76 10.09 -20.26 7.57
N PHE A 77 8.93 -20.43 6.93
CA PHE A 77 8.24 -19.33 6.24
C PHE A 77 7.93 -18.19 7.20
N LEU A 78 7.27 -18.49 8.33
CA LEU A 78 6.92 -17.49 9.33
C LEU A 78 8.14 -16.82 9.94
N GLN A 79 9.22 -17.57 10.21
CA GLN A 79 10.46 -17.00 10.72
C GLN A 79 11.02 -15.94 9.77
N ARG A 80 11.09 -16.26 8.48
CA ARG A 80 11.55 -15.31 7.46
C ARG A 80 10.64 -14.08 7.39
N GLN A 81 9.33 -14.26 7.28
CA GLN A 81 8.40 -13.14 7.16
C GLN A 81 8.43 -12.20 8.37
N VAL A 82 8.53 -12.74 9.59
CA VAL A 82 8.64 -11.94 10.81
C VAL A 82 9.98 -11.19 10.84
N THR A 83 11.08 -11.86 10.51
CA THR A 83 12.41 -11.21 10.43
C THR A 83 12.43 -10.08 9.40
N ASP A 84 11.92 -10.32 8.18
CA ASP A 84 11.92 -9.33 7.11
C ASP A 84 11.01 -8.13 7.45
N LEU A 85 9.83 -8.37 8.04
CA LEU A 85 8.91 -7.32 8.47
C LEU A 85 9.48 -6.50 9.63
N THR A 86 10.11 -7.14 10.62
CA THR A 86 10.82 -6.45 11.70
C THR A 86 11.92 -5.58 11.13
N GLN A 87 12.78 -6.12 10.25
CA GLN A 87 13.87 -5.35 9.64
C GLN A 87 13.33 -4.14 8.88
N GLN A 88 12.27 -4.31 8.08
CA GLN A 88 11.64 -3.21 7.36
C GLN A 88 11.12 -2.14 8.33
N SER A 89 10.44 -2.55 9.40
CA SER A 89 9.83 -1.62 10.36
C SER A 89 10.88 -0.84 11.13
N GLU A 90 11.90 -1.52 11.63
CA GLU A 90 12.99 -0.92 12.38
C GLU A 90 13.84 0.03 11.52
N SER A 91 14.10 -0.33 10.25
CA SER A 91 14.96 0.47 9.36
C SER A 91 14.25 1.60 8.62
N ARG A 92 12.94 1.48 8.35
CA ARG A 92 12.22 2.45 7.49
C ARG A 92 11.10 3.21 8.18
N ILE A 93 10.62 2.74 9.35
CA ILE A 93 9.44 3.31 10.01
C ILE A 93 9.79 3.85 11.39
N MET A 94 10.43 3.04 12.24
CA MET A 94 10.58 3.33 13.67
C MET A 94 11.44 4.59 13.93
N GLY A 95 12.55 4.75 13.20
CA GLY A 95 13.44 5.92 13.35
C GLY A 95 14.13 6.04 14.72
N TYR A 96 14.04 5.00 15.56
CA TYR A 96 14.65 4.93 16.89
C TYR A 96 15.44 3.63 17.02
N THR A 97 16.70 3.73 17.46
CA THR A 97 17.63 2.59 17.55
C THR A 97 18.33 2.52 18.92
N GLY A 98 17.77 3.15 19.95
CA GLY A 98 18.37 3.17 21.29
C GLY A 98 19.46 4.24 21.49
N GLY A 99 20.08 4.21 22.68
CA GLY A 99 21.06 5.18 23.20
C GLY A 99 22.51 4.91 22.79
N GLU A 100 23.43 4.78 23.77
CA GLU A 100 24.90 4.87 23.60
C GLU A 100 25.53 3.99 22.50
N ALA A 101 24.87 2.91 22.09
CA ALA A 101 25.25 2.09 20.92
C ALA A 101 24.01 1.83 20.04
N PRO A 102 23.70 2.73 19.08
CA PRO A 102 22.47 2.66 18.33
C PRO A 102 22.45 1.46 17.38
N THR A 103 21.56 0.50 17.65
CA THR A 103 21.31 -0.66 16.78
C THR A 103 19.81 -0.95 16.72
N PRO A 104 19.26 -1.24 15.53
CA PRO A 104 17.85 -1.63 15.42
C PRO A 104 17.60 -2.96 16.12
N TRP A 105 16.41 -3.14 16.69
CA TRP A 105 16.05 -4.40 17.34
C TRP A 105 15.91 -5.52 16.31
N ALA A 106 16.41 -6.71 16.61
CA ALA A 106 16.30 -7.89 15.77
C ALA A 106 15.48 -8.99 16.44
N VAL A 107 14.78 -9.80 15.65
CA VAL A 107 14.02 -10.96 16.17
C VAL A 107 14.90 -11.90 16.99
N SER A 108 16.19 -12.01 16.65
CA SER A 108 17.19 -12.79 17.37
C SER A 108 17.53 -12.27 18.76
N ASP A 109 17.15 -11.04 19.09
CA ASP A 109 17.34 -10.47 20.43
C ASP A 109 16.33 -11.06 21.43
N SER A 110 15.28 -11.71 20.94
CA SER A 110 14.38 -12.54 21.76
C SER A 110 14.83 -14.00 21.83
N PRO A 111 14.56 -14.70 22.95
CA PRO A 111 14.80 -16.13 23.05
C PRO A 111 14.08 -16.91 21.94
N THR A 112 14.79 -17.83 21.27
CA THR A 112 14.22 -18.62 20.16
C THR A 112 12.96 -19.38 20.57
N SER A 113 12.95 -19.97 21.77
CA SER A 113 11.78 -20.69 22.31
C SER A 113 10.55 -19.80 22.49
N TYR A 114 10.76 -18.51 22.80
CA TYR A 114 9.69 -17.52 22.91
C TYR A 114 9.13 -17.16 21.53
N VAL A 115 10.01 -16.89 20.56
CA VAL A 115 9.60 -16.62 19.17
C VAL A 115 8.85 -17.82 18.57
N ASP A 116 9.34 -19.05 18.79
CA ASP A 116 8.69 -20.27 18.32
C ASP A 116 7.32 -20.49 18.95
N LEU A 117 7.15 -20.15 20.24
CA LEU A 117 5.85 -20.20 20.89
C LEU A 117 4.85 -19.22 20.25
N LEU A 118 5.27 -17.98 19.99
CA LEU A 118 4.41 -16.97 19.39
C LEU A 118 4.04 -17.29 17.94
N LYS A 119 4.97 -17.82 17.14
CA LYS A 119 4.72 -18.21 15.74
C LYS A 119 3.60 -19.24 15.59
N LYS A 120 3.36 -20.09 16.60
CA LYS A 120 2.24 -21.06 16.58
C LYS A 120 0.85 -20.42 16.49
N ASN A 121 0.76 -19.12 16.81
CA ASN A 121 -0.49 -18.35 16.76
C ASN A 121 -0.61 -17.48 15.49
N ILE A 122 0.30 -17.64 14.53
CA ILE A 122 0.33 -16.85 13.30
C ILE A 122 -0.02 -17.76 12.11
N ILE A 123 -0.88 -17.27 11.22
CA ILE A 123 -1.13 -17.89 9.92
C ILE A 123 -0.35 -17.12 8.87
N GLY A 124 0.48 -17.82 8.10
CA GLY A 124 1.23 -17.24 6.99
C GLY A 124 0.37 -17.17 5.73
N ILE A 125 0.46 -16.05 5.02
CA ILE A 125 -0.20 -15.87 3.72
C ILE A 125 0.87 -15.45 2.71
N GLU A 126 0.95 -16.22 1.62
CA GLU A 126 1.74 -15.90 0.44
C GLU A 126 0.78 -15.62 -0.71
N ILE A 127 1.02 -14.53 -1.44
CA ILE A 127 0.24 -14.16 -2.62
C ILE A 127 1.19 -14.11 -3.80
N THR A 128 1.02 -15.04 -4.74
CA THR A 128 1.74 -14.99 -6.02
C THR A 128 0.99 -14.00 -6.92
N ILE A 129 1.64 -12.89 -7.26
CA ILE A 129 1.02 -11.81 -8.05
C ILE A 129 1.08 -12.19 -9.53
N ASP A 130 -0.09 -12.24 -10.18
CA ASP A 130 -0.24 -12.54 -11.60
C ASP A 130 -0.45 -11.27 -12.43
N ARG A 131 -1.08 -10.25 -11.83
CA ARG A 131 -1.48 -9.02 -12.53
C ARG A 131 -1.48 -7.81 -11.62
N LEU A 132 -0.96 -6.70 -12.13
CA LEU A 132 -0.97 -5.39 -11.48
C LEU A 132 -1.74 -4.38 -12.32
N GLN A 133 -2.59 -3.60 -11.66
CA GLN A 133 -3.28 -2.47 -12.27
C GLN A 133 -3.12 -1.23 -11.40
N GLY A 134 -2.82 -0.09 -12.02
CA GLY A 134 -2.64 1.18 -11.32
C GLY A 134 -3.62 2.24 -11.81
N LYS A 135 -4.10 3.08 -10.90
CA LYS A 135 -4.93 4.24 -11.23
C LYS A 135 -4.34 5.51 -10.61
N PHE A 136 -4.23 6.54 -11.42
CA PHE A 136 -4.08 7.92 -10.97
C PHE A 136 -5.28 8.73 -11.44
N LYS A 137 -5.98 9.34 -10.50
CA LYS A 137 -6.97 10.40 -10.76
C LYS A 137 -6.46 11.62 -9.99
N MET A 138 -5.75 12.51 -10.69
CA MET A 138 -4.99 13.62 -10.13
C MET A 138 -5.20 14.89 -10.96
N SER A 139 -6.45 15.18 -11.34
CA SER A 139 -6.83 16.32 -12.20
C SER A 139 -6.02 16.48 -13.50
N GLN A 140 -5.24 15.47 -13.94
CA GLN A 140 -4.36 15.60 -15.09
C GLN A 140 -5.12 15.83 -16.40
N GLU A 141 -6.42 15.52 -16.42
CA GLU A 141 -7.27 15.75 -17.59
C GLU A 141 -7.68 17.22 -17.77
N MET A 142 -7.53 18.05 -16.74
CA MET A 142 -7.86 19.48 -16.78
C MET A 142 -6.84 20.26 -17.62
N GLY A 143 -7.30 21.39 -18.16
CA GLY A 143 -6.43 22.37 -18.81
C GLY A 143 -5.41 22.99 -17.85
N PRO A 144 -4.36 23.67 -18.37
CA PRO A 144 -3.26 24.16 -17.56
C PRO A 144 -3.68 25.07 -16.39
N GLY A 145 -4.53 26.08 -16.60
CA GLY A 145 -4.85 27.02 -15.51
C GLY A 145 -5.74 26.41 -14.43
N ASP A 146 -6.71 25.56 -14.78
CA ASP A 146 -7.46 24.79 -13.77
C ASP A 146 -6.57 23.82 -12.99
N ARG A 147 -5.56 23.23 -13.65
CA ARG A 147 -4.58 22.36 -12.99
C ARG A 147 -3.70 23.16 -12.02
N GLU A 148 -3.23 24.34 -12.43
CA GLU A 148 -2.51 25.28 -11.56
C GLU A 148 -3.36 25.74 -10.38
N GLY A 149 -4.64 26.02 -10.60
CA GLY A 149 -5.59 26.36 -9.54
C GLY A 149 -5.77 25.24 -8.52
N VAL A 150 -5.79 23.97 -8.96
CA VAL A 150 -5.79 22.80 -8.06
C VAL A 150 -4.49 22.69 -7.28
N ILE A 151 -3.33 22.83 -7.94
CA ILE A 151 -2.00 22.78 -7.28
C ILE A 151 -1.92 23.88 -6.22
N GLY A 152 -2.18 25.12 -6.61
CA GLY A 152 -2.17 26.26 -5.70
C GLY A 152 -3.17 26.08 -4.56
N GLY A 153 -4.41 25.70 -4.86
CA GLY A 153 -5.45 25.50 -3.84
C GLY A 153 -5.06 24.50 -2.76
N PHE A 154 -4.39 23.40 -3.14
CA PHE A 154 -3.90 22.40 -2.19
C PHE A 154 -2.66 22.87 -1.41
N SER A 155 -1.69 23.51 -2.06
CA SER A 155 -0.50 24.05 -1.37
C SER A 155 -0.86 25.11 -0.32
N HIS A 156 -1.90 25.93 -0.56
CA HIS A 156 -2.37 26.92 0.42
C HIS A 156 -3.03 26.31 1.66
N LEU A 157 -3.37 25.02 1.66
CA LEU A 157 -3.87 24.36 2.87
C LEU A 157 -2.78 24.23 3.94
N GLY A 158 -1.49 24.25 3.55
CA GLY A 158 -0.37 24.11 4.49
C GLY A 158 -0.39 22.77 5.25
N THR A 159 -0.83 21.70 4.59
CA THR A 159 -0.91 20.35 5.17
C THR A 159 -0.09 19.39 4.33
N GLU A 160 0.50 18.38 4.98
CA GLU A 160 1.26 17.32 4.30
C GLU A 160 0.46 16.66 3.17
N THR A 161 -0.84 16.38 3.40
CA THR A 161 -1.71 15.80 2.37
C THR A 161 -1.97 16.78 1.23
N GLY A 162 -2.14 18.07 1.52
CA GLY A 162 -2.28 19.11 0.50
C GLY A 162 -1.04 19.19 -0.39
N ASP A 163 0.14 19.26 0.21
CA ASP A 163 1.41 19.34 -0.52
C ASP A 163 1.66 18.09 -1.36
N GLY A 164 1.39 16.90 -0.80
CA GLY A 164 1.50 15.64 -1.52
C GLY A 164 0.55 15.51 -2.71
N ILE A 165 -0.68 16.02 -2.59
CA ILE A 165 -1.63 16.09 -3.72
C ILE A 165 -1.17 17.11 -4.76
N ALA A 166 -0.76 18.31 -4.35
CA ALA A 166 -0.30 19.36 -5.25
C ALA A 166 0.90 18.88 -6.11
N GLN A 167 1.89 18.24 -5.46
CA GLN A 167 3.02 17.63 -6.15
C GLN A 167 2.57 16.54 -7.13
N SER A 168 1.69 15.62 -6.69
CA SER A 168 1.18 14.56 -7.56
C SER A 168 0.42 15.09 -8.77
N VAL A 169 -0.43 16.11 -8.60
CA VAL A 169 -1.16 16.76 -9.71
C VAL A 169 -0.19 17.36 -10.72
N LYS A 170 0.85 18.05 -10.25
CA LYS A 170 1.90 18.62 -11.10
C LYS A 170 2.60 17.55 -11.91
N GLU A 171 3.16 16.54 -11.26
CA GLU A 171 3.91 15.45 -11.92
C GLU A 171 3.04 14.67 -12.92
N ARG A 172 1.78 14.40 -12.57
CA ARG A 172 0.85 13.68 -13.46
C ARG A 172 0.42 14.54 -14.63
N GLY A 173 0.29 15.84 -14.45
CA GLY A 173 0.03 16.81 -15.50
C GLY A 173 1.16 16.85 -16.52
N GLU A 174 2.39 17.09 -16.07
CA GLU A 174 3.59 17.13 -16.91
C GLU A 174 3.76 15.84 -17.74
N LYS A 175 3.60 14.68 -17.10
CA LYS A 175 3.64 13.37 -17.78
C LYS A 175 2.55 13.21 -18.84
N LYS A 176 1.37 13.82 -18.65
CA LYS A 176 0.30 13.76 -19.64
C LYS A 176 0.65 14.65 -20.84
N ASP A 177 1.12 15.86 -20.59
CA ASP A 177 1.43 16.83 -21.63
C ASP A 177 2.59 16.32 -22.50
N GLN A 178 3.62 15.69 -21.89
CA GLN A 178 4.71 15.01 -22.60
C GLN A 178 4.26 13.89 -23.54
N LYS A 179 3.19 13.16 -23.20
CA LYS A 179 2.66 12.09 -24.05
C LYS A 179 1.80 12.60 -25.21
N ALA A 180 1.34 13.85 -25.12
CA ALA A 180 0.52 14.49 -26.13
C ALA A 180 1.35 15.29 -27.15
N SER A 181 2.66 15.46 -26.90
CA SER A 181 3.64 16.08 -27.79
C SER A 181 4.29 15.05 -28.71
#